data_AF-A0A7Y1Z1F2-F1
#
_entry.id   AF-A0A7Y1Z1F2-F1
#
_cell.length_a   1.000
_cell.length_b   1.000
_cell.length_c   1.000
_cell.angle_alpha   90.00
_cell.angle_beta   90.00
_cell.angle_gamma   90.00
#
_symmetry.space_group_name_H-M   'P 1'
#
loop_
_entity.id
_entity.type
_entity.pdbx_description
1 polymer ?
#
loop_
_entity_poly.entity_id
_entity_poly.type
_entity_poly.pdbx_seq_one_letter_code
_entity_poly.pdbx_strand_id
1 'polypeptide(L)'
;ATVTLPLAMPGIIAAAILGFAKALGEFGATITFVANIPGETRTLPLAIHTALQIPGEEGSALRLTALALAISVSAVIASELIARRIARRIAA
;
A
#
# COMPACT_ATOMS: atom_id res chain seq x y z
N ALA A 1 -30.92 -7.27 1.90
CA ALA A 1 -29.87 -6.41 1.30
C ALA A 1 -29.09 -7.16 0.21
N THR A 2 -29.79 -7.78 -0.75
CA THR A 2 -29.19 -8.75 -1.70
C THR A 2 -29.01 -8.20 -3.11
N VAL A 3 -29.56 -7.03 -3.44
CA VAL A 3 -29.46 -6.42 -4.78
C VAL A 3 -28.39 -5.32 -4.82
N THR A 4 -28.39 -4.43 -3.82
CA THR A 4 -27.52 -3.25 -3.79
C THR A 4 -26.04 -3.62 -3.68
N LEU A 5 -25.68 -4.58 -2.82
CA LEU A 5 -24.29 -4.92 -2.57
C LEU A 5 -23.60 -5.51 -3.81
N PRO A 6 -24.16 -6.53 -4.51
CA PRO A 6 -23.57 -7.05 -5.74
C PRO A 6 -23.40 -6.01 -6.85
N LEU A 7 -24.38 -5.11 -7.02
CA LEU A 7 -24.32 -4.05 -8.04
C LEU A 7 -23.23 -3.00 -7.73
N ALA A 8 -22.96 -2.74 -6.45
CA ALA A 8 -21.93 -1.80 -6.02
C ALA A 8 -20.51 -2.42 -5.95
N MET A 9 -20.39 -3.75 -6.00
CA MET A 9 -19.10 -4.46 -5.81
C MET A 9 -17.96 -3.96 -6.70
N PRO A 10 -18.14 -3.70 -8.01
CA PRO A 10 -17.04 -3.21 -8.85
C PRO A 10 -16.47 -1.89 -8.34
N GLY A 11 -17.32 -0.96 -7.91
CA GLY A 11 -16.92 0.34 -7.34
C GLY A 11 -16.24 0.20 -5.98
N ILE A 12 -16.76 -0.67 -5.11
CA ILE A 12 -16.16 -0.95 -3.79
C ILE A 12 -14.76 -1.54 -3.96
N ILE A 13 -14.58 -2.50 -4.87
CA ILE A 13 -13.28 -3.11 -5.15
C ILE A 13 -12.31 -2.06 -5.67
N ALA A 14 -12.71 -1.24 -6.66
CA ALA A 14 -11.85 -0.19 -7.19
C ALA A 14 -11.42 0.81 -6.09
N ALA A 15 -12.37 1.25 -5.25
CA ALA A 15 -12.08 2.15 -4.14
C ALA A 15 -11.12 1.51 -3.10
N ALA A 16 -11.29 0.22 -2.81
CA ALA A 16 -10.41 -0.50 -1.90
C ALA A 16 -8.97 -0.59 -2.43
N ILE A 17 -8.81 -0.86 -3.73
CA ILE A 17 -7.48 -0.92 -4.38
C ILE A 17 -6.79 0.44 -4.34
N LEU A 18 -7.50 1.51 -4.72
CA LEU A 18 -6.97 2.87 -4.70
C LEU A 18 -6.64 3.34 -3.29
N GLY A 19 -7.52 3.04 -2.33
CA GLY A 19 -7.30 3.35 -0.91
C GLY A 19 -6.08 2.62 -0.34
N PHE A 20 -5.93 1.34 -0.65
CA PHE A 20 -4.76 0.56 -0.26
C PHE A 20 -3.47 1.12 -0.87
N ALA A 21 -3.47 1.41 -2.17
CA ALA A 21 -2.31 1.97 -2.87
C ALA A 21 -1.90 3.31 -2.27
N LYS A 22 -2.86 4.16 -1.90
CA LYS A 22 -2.60 5.43 -1.22
C LYS A 22 -2.03 5.22 0.19
N ALA A 23 -2.66 4.37 0.99
CA ALA A 23 -2.23 4.10 2.36
C ALA A 23 -0.79 3.55 2.43
N LEU A 24 -0.39 2.70 1.48
CA LEU A 24 0.96 2.13 1.42
C LEU A 24 2.04 3.21 1.22
N GLY A 25 1.69 4.28 0.49
CA GLY A 25 2.57 5.41 0.23
C GLY A 25 2.45 6.56 1.25
N GLU A 26 1.64 6.42 2.30
CA GLU A 26 1.48 7.49 3.27
C GLU A 26 2.78 7.70 4.08
N PHE A 27 3.26 8.94 4.00
CA PHE A 27 4.48 9.41 4.68
C PHE A 27 4.16 10.59 5.60
N GLY A 28 3.56 11.65 5.02
CA GLY A 28 3.36 12.94 5.68
C GLY A 28 2.44 12.88 6.90
N ALA A 29 1.31 12.16 6.79
CA ALA A 29 0.40 12.00 7.92
C ALA A 29 1.09 11.24 9.08
N THR A 30 1.84 10.18 8.77
CA THR A 30 2.50 9.37 9.80
C THR A 30 3.62 10.13 10.50
N ILE A 31 4.52 10.80 9.78
CA ILE A 31 5.60 11.56 10.41
C ILE A 31 5.07 12.71 11.27
N THR A 32 3.98 13.35 10.84
CA THR A 32 3.44 14.54 11.50
C THR A 32 2.63 14.20 12.76
N PHE A 33 1.83 13.14 12.72
CA PHE A 33 0.89 12.82 13.80
C PHE A 33 1.35 11.68 14.72
N VAL A 34 2.15 10.74 14.20
CA VAL A 34 2.54 9.50 14.92
C VAL A 34 4.05 9.47 15.23
N ALA A 35 4.81 10.42 14.65
CA ALA A 35 6.27 10.46 14.67
C ALA A 35 6.91 9.19 14.07
N ASN A 36 8.24 9.11 14.13
CA ASN A 36 9.02 8.00 13.63
C ASN A 36 9.73 7.27 14.78
N ILE A 37 9.02 6.35 15.44
CA ILE A 37 9.55 5.56 16.56
C ILE A 37 9.99 4.18 16.05
N PRO A 38 11.30 3.86 16.07
CA PRO A 38 11.82 2.55 15.69
C PRO A 38 11.16 1.40 16.46
N GLY A 39 10.53 0.46 15.74
CA GLY A 39 9.95 -0.75 16.33
C GLY A 39 8.48 -0.61 16.78
N GLU A 40 7.92 0.61 16.77
CA GLU A 40 6.53 0.85 17.16
C GLU A 40 5.72 1.43 16.00
N THR A 41 6.14 2.59 15.47
CA THR A 41 5.33 3.37 14.52
C THR A 41 6.02 3.60 13.17
N ARG A 42 7.27 3.14 13.04
CA ARG A 42 8.07 3.30 11.82
C ARG A 42 7.55 2.43 10.68
N THR A 43 7.06 3.10 9.63
CA THR A 43 6.65 2.49 8.37
C THR A 43 7.82 2.41 7.37
N LEU A 44 7.64 1.68 6.27
CA LEU A 44 8.64 1.58 5.19
C LEU A 44 9.04 2.95 4.61
N PRO A 45 8.11 3.86 4.26
CA PRO A 45 8.47 5.20 3.79
C PRO A 45 9.32 5.98 4.81
N LEU A 46 8.99 5.89 6.10
CA LEU A 46 9.75 6.52 7.18
C LEU A 46 11.17 5.93 7.31
N ALA A 47 11.30 4.62 7.19
CA ALA A 47 12.58 3.94 7.23
C ALA A 47 13.49 4.35 6.06
N ILE A 48 12.94 4.44 4.84
CA ILE A 48 13.67 4.92 3.65
C ILE A 48 14.13 6.37 3.87
N HIS A 49 13.23 7.25 4.33
CA HIS A 49 13.56 8.65 4.60
C HIS A 49 14.68 8.79 5.64
N THR A 50 14.62 8.00 6.72
CA THR A 50 15.64 8.00 7.77
C THR A 50 16.99 7.54 7.24
N ALA A 51 17.02 6.46 6.42
CA ALA A 51 18.25 5.96 5.82
C ALA A 51 18.90 6.98 4.88
N LEU A 52 18.11 7.77 4.14
CA LEU A 52 18.62 8.84 3.26
C LEU A 52 19.22 10.02 4.03
N GLN A 53 18.85 10.21 5.30
CA GLN A 53 19.37 11.30 6.13
C GLN A 53 20.69 10.96 6.82
N ILE A 54 21.09 9.68 6.82
CA ILE A 54 22.31 9.21 7.48
C ILE A 54 23.43 9.10 6.42
N PRO A 55 24.54 9.86 6.54
CA PRO A 55 25.66 9.74 5.62
C PRO A 55 26.22 8.31 5.61
N GLY A 56 26.39 7.73 4.42
CA GLY A 56 26.91 6.37 4.24
C GLY A 56 25.86 5.24 4.26
N GLU A 57 24.59 5.52 4.52
CA GLU A 57 23.48 4.55 4.52
C GLU A 57 22.73 4.44 3.18
N GLU A 58 23.27 5.00 2.10
CA GLU A 58 22.67 4.99 0.76
C GLU A 58 22.34 3.56 0.27
N GLY A 59 23.22 2.60 0.57
CA GLY A 59 22.99 1.19 0.25
C GLY A 59 21.82 0.57 1.01
N SER A 60 21.51 1.06 2.21
CA SER A 60 20.34 0.65 2.99
C SER A 60 19.07 1.28 2.42
N ALA A 61 19.11 2.57 2.10
CA ALA A 61 18.01 3.29 1.46
C ALA A 61 17.60 2.64 0.12
N LEU A 62 18.57 2.26 -0.72
CA LEU A 62 18.32 1.55 -1.97
C LEU A 62 17.65 0.19 -1.76
N ARG A 63 18.15 -0.60 -0.79
CA ARG A 63 17.58 -1.93 -0.46
C ARG A 63 16.13 -1.80 0.01
N LEU A 64 15.86 -0.87 0.92
CA LEU A 64 14.50 -0.62 1.42
C LEU A 64 13.57 -0.10 0.32
N THR A 65 14.06 0.75 -0.57
CA THR A 65 13.30 1.26 -1.72
C THR A 65 12.95 0.15 -2.71
N ALA A 66 13.92 -0.72 -3.03
CA ALA A 66 13.68 -1.88 -3.91
C ALA A 66 12.66 -2.85 -3.29
N LEU A 67 12.75 -3.10 -1.98
CA LEU A 67 11.77 -3.90 -1.25
C LEU A 67 10.37 -3.26 -1.28
N ALA A 68 10.28 -1.97 -1.01
CA ALA A 68 9.01 -1.23 -1.04
C ALA A 68 8.37 -1.25 -2.44
N LEU A 69 9.18 -1.11 -3.50
CA LEU A 69 8.73 -1.23 -4.88
C LEU A 69 8.19 -2.64 -5.16
N ALA A 70 8.93 -3.69 -4.79
CA ALA A 70 8.52 -5.08 -4.99
C ALA A 70 7.19 -5.39 -4.26
N ILE A 71 7.04 -4.92 -3.01
CA ILE A 71 5.80 -5.07 -2.23
C ILE A 71 4.64 -4.33 -2.91
N SER A 72 4.86 -3.08 -3.32
CA SER A 72 3.82 -2.25 -3.94
C SER A 72 3.31 -2.86 -5.24
N VAL A 73 4.23 -3.27 -6.13
CA VAL A 73 3.88 -3.91 -7.41
C VAL A 73 3.14 -5.23 -7.17
N SER A 74 3.65 -6.07 -6.25
CA SER A 74 3.03 -7.36 -5.94
C SER A 74 1.62 -7.18 -5.36
N ALA A 75 1.42 -6.20 -4.49
CA ALA A 75 0.14 -5.94 -3.87
C ALA A 75 -0.89 -5.39 -4.87
N VAL A 76 -0.48 -4.51 -5.80
CA VAL A 76 -1.36 -4.03 -6.88
C VAL A 76 -1.76 -5.16 -7.81
N ILE A 77 -0.80 -6.01 -8.23
CA ILE A 77 -1.08 -7.18 -9.06
C ILE A 77 -2.06 -8.13 -8.34
N ALA A 78 -1.81 -8.44 -7.07
CA ALA A 78 -2.69 -9.29 -6.28
C ALA A 78 -4.12 -8.70 -6.19
N SER A 79 -4.23 -7.39 -5.93
CA SER A 79 -5.50 -6.66 -5.90
C SER A 79 -6.27 -6.77 -7.21
N GLU A 80 -5.60 -6.56 -8.35
CA GLU A 80 -6.18 -6.72 -9.69
C GLU A 80 -6.65 -8.16 -9.96
N LEU A 81 -5.85 -9.16 -9.59
CA LEU A 81 -6.19 -10.57 -9.77
C LEU A 81 -7.43 -10.96 -8.95
N ILE A 82 -7.50 -10.50 -7.70
CA ILE A 82 -8.66 -10.72 -6.82
C ILE A 82 -9.89 -10.02 -7.38
N ALA A 83 -9.76 -8.75 -7.79
CA ALA A 83 -10.83 -7.97 -8.40
C ALA A 83 -11.42 -8.67 -9.63
N ARG A 84 -10.57 -9.11 -10.55
CA ARG A 84 -10.96 -9.84 -11.76
C ARG A 84 -11.63 -11.18 -11.45
N ARG A 85 -11.24 -11.84 -10.35
CA ARG A 85 -11.86 -13.11 -9.94
C ARG A 85 -13.24 -12.90 -9.33
N ILE A 86 -13.44 -11.82 -8.58
CA ILE A 86 -14.74 -11.46 -8.01
C ILE A 86 -15.70 -11.00 -9.12
N ALA A 87 -15.24 -10.13 -10.03
CA ALA A 87 -16.06 -9.68 -11.16
C ALA A 87 -16.57 -10.86 -12.01
N ARG A 88 -15.70 -11.85 -12.30
CA ARG A 88 -16.09 -13.07 -13.03
C ARG A 88 -17.12 -13.93 -12.28
N ARG A 89 -17.09 -13.96 -10.94
CA ARG A 89 -18.07 -14.71 -10.12
C ARG A 89 -19.43 -14.02 -10.03
N ILE A 90 -19.47 -12.70 -10.18
CA ILE A 90 -20.73 -11.93 -10.16
C ILE A 90 -21.39 -11.96 -11.54
N ALA A 91 -20.60 -12.06 -12.61
CA ALA A 91 -21.09 -12.17 -13.99
C ALA A 91 -21.55 -13.59 -14.39
N ALA A 92 -21.25 -14.61 -13.58
CA ALA A 92 -21.69 -16.00 -13.74
C ALA A 92 -22.91 -16.27 -12.86
#